data_AF-A0A9W9YY22-F1
#
_entry.id   AF-A0A9W9YY22-F1
#
_cell.length_a   1.000
_cell.length_b   1.000
_cell.length_c   1.000
_cell.angle_alpha   90.00
_cell.angle_beta   90.00
_cell.angle_gamma   90.00
#
_symmetry.space_group_name_H-M   'P 1'
#
loop_
_entity.id
_entity.type
_entity.pdbx_description
1 polymer ?
#
loop_
_entity_poly.entity_id
_entity_poly.type
_entity_poly.pdbx_seq_one_letter_code
_entity_poly.pdbx_strand_id
1 'polypeptide(L)'
;MAEASTSSSVPCTGYIDGITFDLGCLAPALVIILILASLKRRVSVKLEHCNGYPGLLIPINFLGAGFSNRYTIAATFGATANTCLVMFLNRDSMFSLPGPAWVKVFQSLIAVLVYGILFYPFFACLTTEYKLVGSFMGFIYVAIRFCFKLAIDFQCGHVLEGETKKVFYVSRLGIVPTYMCLLFILIRFAVLLYFEVRKKWFPFTSDTRGGSEICDTRLVKEPEIAHVRELFNPGSIS
;
A
#
# COMPACT_ATOMS: atom_id res chain seq x y z
N MET A 1 5.46 -7.62 54.62
CA MET A 1 4.62 -6.66 53.88
C MET A 1 5.20 -6.57 52.48
N ALA A 2 4.43 -7.01 51.50
CA ALA A 2 4.83 -7.04 50.09
C ALA A 2 4.40 -5.73 49.44
N GLU A 3 5.34 -4.92 48.95
CA GLU A 3 5.06 -3.77 48.10
C GLU A 3 5.22 -4.19 46.64
N ALA A 4 4.12 -4.04 45.90
CA ALA A 4 3.98 -4.41 44.51
C ALA A 4 4.74 -3.41 43.62
N SER A 5 5.79 -3.91 42.96
CA SER A 5 6.52 -3.20 41.91
C SER A 5 5.61 -2.93 40.72
N THR A 6 5.09 -1.71 40.63
CA THR A 6 4.36 -1.21 39.47
C THR A 6 5.38 -0.90 38.38
N SER A 7 5.53 -1.81 37.42
CA SER A 7 6.34 -1.62 36.21
C SER A 7 5.68 -0.59 35.28
N SER A 8 5.89 0.69 35.55
CA SER A 8 5.55 1.76 34.63
C SER A 8 6.48 1.71 33.42
N SER A 9 6.03 1.07 32.34
CA SER A 9 6.65 1.19 31.02
C SER A 9 6.59 2.65 30.58
N VAL A 10 7.73 3.36 30.60
CA VAL A 10 7.83 4.71 30.06
C VAL A 10 7.52 4.64 28.56
N PRO A 11 6.44 5.27 28.06
CA PRO A 11 6.16 5.31 26.64
C PRO A 11 7.26 6.12 25.96
N CYS A 12 7.90 5.57 24.93
CA CYS A 12 8.84 6.33 24.12
C CYS A 12 8.08 7.48 23.44
N THR A 13 8.18 8.67 24.03
CA THR A 13 7.66 9.90 23.45
C THR A 13 8.69 10.35 22.42
N GLY A 14 8.67 9.71 21.24
CA GLY A 14 9.41 10.20 20.09
C GLY A 14 9.01 11.66 19.84
N TYR A 15 9.93 12.47 19.30
CA TYR A 15 9.67 13.87 18.97
C TYR A 15 8.46 14.05 18.02
N ILE A 16 8.09 12.97 17.31
CA ILE A 16 6.93 12.89 16.42
C ILE A 16 6.06 11.71 16.85
N ASP A 17 4.79 11.99 17.14
CA ASP A 17 3.78 10.95 17.37
C ASP A 17 3.42 10.25 16.06
N GLY A 18 3.54 8.92 16.03
CA GLY A 18 3.31 8.10 14.84
C GLY A 18 1.88 8.21 14.30
N ILE A 19 0.90 8.35 15.19
CA ILE A 19 -0.52 8.52 14.83
C ILE A 19 -0.72 9.86 14.11
N THR A 20 -0.15 10.93 14.67
CA THR A 20 -0.20 12.27 14.07
C THR A 20 0.47 12.29 12.69
N PHE A 21 1.57 11.56 12.51
CA PHE A 21 2.22 11.43 11.21
C PHE A 21 1.37 10.65 10.19
N ASP A 22 0.80 9.49 10.57
CA ASP A 22 -0.08 8.71 9.69
C ASP A 22 -1.33 9.55 9.31
N LEU A 23 -1.87 10.37 10.21
CA LEU A 23 -2.96 11.31 9.90
C LEU A 23 -2.49 12.45 8.97
N GLY A 24 -1.28 12.97 9.17
CA GLY A 24 -0.65 13.94 8.27
C GLY A 24 -0.46 13.39 6.85
N CYS A 25 -0.19 12.09 6.72
CA CYS A 25 -0.08 11.38 5.44
C CYS A 25 -1.43 11.26 4.70
N LEU A 26 -2.55 11.55 5.35
CA LEU A 26 -3.87 11.55 4.71
C LEU A 26 -3.97 12.65 3.64
N ALA A 27 -3.40 13.82 3.90
CA ALA A 27 -3.39 14.92 2.94
C ALA A 27 -2.67 14.56 1.63
N PRO A 28 -1.40 14.10 1.62
CA PRO A 28 -0.74 13.68 0.38
C PRO A 28 -1.43 12.48 -0.27
N ALA A 29 -2.00 11.55 0.52
CA ALA A 29 -2.78 10.45 -0.04
C ALA A 29 -3.98 10.95 -0.85
N LEU A 30 -4.79 11.85 -0.29
CA LEU A 30 -5.93 12.45 -0.98
C LEU A 30 -5.50 13.26 -2.21
N VAL A 31 -4.40 14.01 -2.12
CA VAL A 31 -3.86 14.75 -3.26
C VAL A 31 -3.46 13.82 -4.39
N ILE A 32 -2.76 12.71 -4.11
CA ILE A 32 -2.39 11.71 -5.13
C ILE A 32 -3.65 11.12 -5.77
N ILE A 33 -4.66 10.77 -4.97
CA ILE A 33 -5.94 10.24 -5.47
C ILE A 33 -6.62 11.24 -6.40
N LEU A 34 -6.70 12.51 -6.00
CA LEU A 34 -7.30 13.58 -6.80
C LEU A 34 -6.55 13.83 -8.10
N ILE A 35 -5.21 13.84 -8.06
CA ILE A 35 -4.36 13.97 -9.26
C ILE A 35 -4.65 12.82 -10.22
N LEU A 36 -4.63 11.57 -9.74
CA LEU A 36 -4.89 10.40 -10.58
C LEU A 36 -6.33 10.38 -11.11
N ALA A 37 -7.31 10.77 -10.29
CA ALA A 37 -8.71 10.85 -10.70
C ALA A 37 -8.96 11.96 -11.75
N SER A 38 -8.15 13.03 -11.72
CA SER A 38 -8.16 14.11 -12.71
C SER A 38 -7.39 13.76 -13.98
N LEU A 39 -6.49 12.77 -13.93
CA LEU A 39 -5.81 12.23 -15.12
C LEU A 39 -6.69 11.19 -15.84
N LYS A 40 -7.52 10.45 -15.09
CA LYS A 40 -8.43 9.44 -15.63
C LYS A 40 -9.74 10.07 -16.12
N ARG A 41 -9.93 10.15 -17.44
CA ARG A 41 -11.18 10.63 -18.06
C ARG A 41 -12.31 9.60 -17.89
N ARG A 42 -13.48 9.97 -17.37
CA ARG A 42 -14.68 9.10 -17.45
C ARG A 42 -15.14 9.02 -18.89
N VAL A 43 -15.37 7.82 -19.38
CA VAL A 43 -15.72 7.57 -20.79
C VAL A 43 -17.24 7.62 -21.04
N SER A 44 -18.12 7.55 -20.02
CA SER A 44 -19.54 7.25 -20.30
C SER A 44 -20.66 7.98 -19.54
N VAL A 45 -20.45 8.93 -18.62
CA VAL A 45 -21.60 9.55 -17.91
C VAL A 45 -21.48 11.08 -17.84
N LYS A 46 -22.37 11.73 -18.60
CA LYS A 46 -22.65 13.18 -18.71
C LYS A 46 -21.44 14.06 -19.03
N LEU A 47 -21.26 14.31 -20.33
CA LEU A 47 -20.24 15.20 -20.92
C LEU A 47 -20.50 16.71 -20.68
N GLU A 48 -21.62 17.10 -20.08
CA GLU A 48 -22.07 18.51 -20.04
C GLU A 48 -21.48 19.37 -18.91
N HIS A 49 -20.80 18.78 -17.92
CA HIS A 49 -20.08 19.53 -16.89
C HIS A 49 -18.77 18.83 -16.50
N CYS A 50 -17.66 19.58 -16.46
CA CYS A 50 -16.29 19.11 -16.17
C CYS A 50 -15.71 18.06 -17.16
N ASN A 51 -16.14 18.04 -18.43
CA ASN A 51 -15.50 17.29 -19.53
C ASN A 51 -15.25 15.78 -19.23
N GLY A 52 -16.04 15.18 -18.33
CA GLY A 52 -15.91 13.78 -17.90
C GLY A 52 -14.92 13.51 -16.74
N TYR A 53 -14.44 14.52 -16.00
CA TYR A 53 -13.61 14.34 -14.79
C TYR A 53 -14.41 14.59 -13.50
N PRO A 54 -14.08 13.96 -12.35
CA PRO A 54 -12.99 13.01 -12.10
C PRO A 54 -13.41 11.54 -12.30
N GLY A 55 -12.60 10.70 -12.94
CA GLY A 55 -12.87 9.26 -13.03
C GLY A 55 -12.52 8.54 -11.74
N LEU A 56 -13.47 7.80 -11.16
CA LEU A 56 -13.17 6.96 -9.99
C LEU A 56 -12.15 5.89 -10.42
N LEU A 57 -10.96 5.90 -9.83
CA LEU A 57 -10.01 4.81 -10.01
C LEU A 57 -10.57 3.59 -9.29
N ILE A 58 -11.02 2.59 -10.04
CA ILE A 58 -11.33 1.27 -9.49
C ILE A 58 -9.98 0.68 -9.10
N PRO A 59 -9.71 0.51 -7.79
CA PRO A 59 -8.34 0.29 -7.31
C PRO A 59 -7.81 -1.10 -7.65
N ILE A 60 -8.67 -2.06 -8.01
CA ILE A 60 -8.27 -3.45 -8.20
C ILE A 60 -9.15 -4.13 -9.26
N ASN A 61 -8.54 -4.57 -10.36
CA ASN A 61 -9.14 -5.55 -11.26
C ASN A 61 -8.75 -6.94 -10.78
N PHE A 62 -9.52 -7.53 -9.86
CA PHE A 62 -9.29 -8.90 -9.38
C PHE A 62 -9.42 -9.94 -10.52
N LEU A 63 -10.20 -9.63 -11.55
CA LEU A 63 -10.38 -10.45 -12.76
C LEU A 63 -9.41 -10.10 -13.89
N GLY A 64 -8.51 -9.14 -13.70
CA GLY A 64 -7.53 -8.76 -14.72
C GLY A 64 -6.56 -9.91 -14.98
N ALA A 65 -6.47 -10.35 -16.24
CA ALA A 65 -5.66 -11.51 -16.64
C ALA A 65 -4.13 -11.24 -16.60
N GLY A 66 -3.66 -10.19 -15.94
CA GLY A 66 -2.24 -9.84 -15.76
C GLY A 66 -1.72 -10.30 -14.40
N PHE A 67 -0.99 -11.42 -14.37
CA PHE A 67 -0.44 -12.02 -13.13
C PHE A 67 0.67 -11.18 -12.45
N SER A 68 1.16 -10.11 -13.09
CA SER A 68 2.34 -9.32 -12.67
C SER A 68 2.18 -8.54 -11.36
N ASN A 69 0.97 -8.05 -11.06
CA ASN A 69 0.79 -7.06 -9.97
C ASN A 69 0.13 -7.65 -8.71
N ARG A 70 -0.18 -8.97 -8.71
CA ARG A 70 -0.88 -9.65 -7.61
C ARG A 70 -0.07 -9.67 -6.31
N TYR A 71 1.25 -9.81 -6.40
CA TYR A 71 2.13 -9.78 -5.22
C TYR A 71 2.15 -8.42 -4.54
N THR A 72 2.12 -7.32 -5.30
CA THR A 72 2.08 -5.97 -4.73
C THR A 72 0.73 -5.68 -4.08
N ILE A 73 -0.36 -6.19 -4.66
CA ILE A 73 -1.70 -6.15 -4.07
C ILE A 73 -1.72 -6.95 -2.76
N ALA A 74 -1.17 -8.18 -2.75
CA ALA A 74 -1.07 -8.99 -1.54
C ALA A 74 -0.21 -8.32 -0.46
N ALA A 75 0.93 -7.72 -0.84
CA ALA A 75 1.82 -7.03 0.08
C ALA A 75 1.18 -5.77 0.69
N THR A 76 0.43 -4.98 -0.09
CA THR A 76 -0.28 -3.80 0.40
C THR A 76 -1.41 -4.17 1.35
N PHE A 77 -2.19 -5.22 1.04
CA PHE A 77 -3.16 -5.78 1.98
C PHE A 77 -2.49 -6.32 3.25
N GLY A 78 -1.36 -7.03 3.12
CA GLY A 78 -0.61 -7.54 4.26
C GLY A 78 -0.11 -6.42 5.18
N ALA A 79 0.47 -5.36 4.61
CA ALA A 79 0.89 -4.18 5.37
C ALA A 79 -0.29 -3.50 6.07
N THR A 80 -1.43 -3.39 5.40
CA THR A 80 -2.65 -2.78 5.96
C THR A 80 -3.19 -3.62 7.11
N ALA A 81 -3.37 -4.93 6.89
CA ALA A 81 -3.90 -5.86 7.88
C ALA A 81 -3.02 -5.93 9.13
N ASN A 82 -1.69 -6.00 8.95
CA ASN A 82 -0.77 -6.02 10.07
C ASN A 82 -0.79 -4.70 10.86
N THR A 83 -0.87 -3.55 10.17
CA THR A 83 -1.00 -2.24 10.83
C THR A 83 -2.29 -2.15 11.65
N CYS A 84 -3.43 -2.61 11.10
CA CYS A 84 -4.69 -2.68 11.83
C CYS A 84 -4.59 -3.62 13.04
N LEU A 85 -3.98 -4.80 12.87
CA LEU A 85 -3.80 -5.78 13.94
C LEU A 85 -3.00 -5.19 15.11
N VAL A 86 -1.86 -4.55 14.83
CA VAL A 86 -1.04 -3.89 15.86
C VAL A 86 -1.82 -2.80 16.58
N MET A 87 -2.59 -1.98 15.84
CA MET A 87 -3.45 -0.95 16.43
C MET A 87 -4.52 -1.55 17.35
N PHE A 88 -5.18 -2.64 16.95
CA PHE A 88 -6.16 -3.35 17.77
C PHE A 88 -5.55 -3.93 19.04
N LEU A 89 -4.34 -4.51 18.96
CA LEU A 89 -3.65 -5.10 20.11
C LEU A 89 -3.21 -4.06 21.13
N ASN A 90 -2.69 -2.92 20.67
CA ASN A 90 -2.22 -1.85 21.54
C ASN A 90 -3.37 -1.02 22.15
N ARG A 91 -4.61 -1.21 21.66
CA ARG A 91 -5.77 -0.35 21.99
C ARG A 91 -5.52 1.13 21.73
N ASP A 92 -4.63 1.43 20.80
CA ASP A 92 -4.36 2.80 20.37
C ASP A 92 -5.55 3.27 19.53
N SER A 93 -6.15 4.39 19.92
CA SER A 93 -7.23 5.01 19.15
C SER A 93 -6.66 6.23 18.44
N MET A 94 -6.81 6.31 17.11
CA MET A 94 -6.38 7.49 16.34
C MET A 94 -7.10 8.77 16.82
N PHE A 95 -8.30 8.61 17.37
CA PHE A 95 -9.11 9.68 17.92
C PHE A 95 -9.50 9.31 19.35
N SER A 96 -8.94 9.99 20.34
CA SER A 96 -9.36 9.86 21.72
C SER A 96 -10.51 10.83 22.00
N LEU A 97 -11.74 10.43 21.68
CA LEU A 97 -12.91 11.15 22.20
C LEU A 97 -13.32 10.49 23.53
N PRO A 98 -13.50 11.28 24.60
CA PRO A 98 -14.07 10.78 25.84
C PRO A 98 -15.50 10.31 25.59
N GLY A 99 -15.81 9.07 25.95
CA GLY A 99 -17.14 8.52 25.74
C GLY A 99 -17.33 7.08 26.25
N PRO A 100 -18.58 6.61 26.27
CA PRO A 100 -18.94 5.24 26.63
C PRO A 100 -18.30 4.21 25.69
N ALA A 101 -18.21 2.95 26.13
CA ALA A 101 -17.45 1.88 25.45
C ALA A 101 -17.84 1.65 23.97
N TRP A 102 -19.09 1.92 23.59
CA TRP A 102 -19.54 1.81 22.20
C TRP A 102 -18.88 2.84 21.27
N VAL A 103 -18.52 4.03 21.76
CA VAL A 103 -17.82 5.08 20.99
C VAL A 103 -16.44 4.61 20.55
N LYS A 104 -15.75 3.81 21.38
CA LYS A 104 -14.43 3.24 21.04
C LYS A 104 -14.47 2.30 19.85
N VAL A 105 -15.57 1.58 19.68
CA VAL A 105 -15.76 0.69 18.52
C VAL A 105 -15.87 1.50 17.23
N PHE A 106 -16.68 2.56 17.24
CA PHE A 106 -16.79 3.47 16.09
C PHE A 106 -15.49 4.19 15.75
N GLN A 107 -14.72 4.62 16.77
CA GLN A 107 -13.38 5.19 16.57
C GLN A 107 -12.44 4.21 15.86
N SER A 108 -12.45 2.94 16.29
CA SER A 108 -11.63 1.90 15.66
C SER A 108 -12.07 1.63 14.22
N LEU A 109 -13.38 1.57 13.96
CA LEU A 109 -13.93 1.41 12.61
C LEU A 109 -13.48 2.57 11.68
N ILE A 110 -13.58 3.81 12.15
CA ILE A 110 -13.14 5.00 11.42
C ILE A 110 -11.63 4.95 11.18
N ALA A 111 -10.83 4.54 12.17
CA ALA A 111 -9.39 4.41 12.00
C ALA A 111 -9.02 3.39 10.91
N VAL A 112 -9.66 2.23 10.88
CA VAL A 112 -9.45 1.23 9.82
C VAL A 112 -9.82 1.81 8.45
N LEU A 113 -10.90 2.58 8.36
CA LEU A 113 -11.28 3.27 7.12
C LEU A 113 -10.22 4.28 6.69
N VAL A 114 -9.70 5.10 7.62
CA VAL A 114 -8.64 6.07 7.37
C VAL A 114 -7.36 5.38 6.88
N TYR A 115 -6.96 4.28 7.52
CA TYR A 115 -5.85 3.46 7.03
C TYR A 115 -6.13 2.89 5.64
N GLY A 116 -7.36 2.43 5.35
CA GLY A 116 -7.76 2.04 4.01
C GLY A 116 -7.51 3.15 2.97
N ILE A 117 -7.87 4.40 3.30
CA ILE A 117 -7.61 5.57 2.44
C ILE A 117 -6.10 5.87 2.35
N LEU A 118 -5.33 5.69 3.42
CA LEU A 118 -3.88 5.88 3.41
C LEU A 118 -3.14 4.88 2.51
N PHE A 119 -3.61 3.63 2.41
CA PHE A 119 -3.03 2.62 1.54
C PHE A 119 -3.61 2.64 0.11
N TYR A 120 -4.75 3.30 -0.11
CA TYR A 120 -5.39 3.43 -1.42
C TYR A 120 -4.48 3.98 -2.54
N PRO A 121 -3.65 5.02 -2.32
CA PRO A 121 -2.74 5.54 -3.35
C PRO A 121 -1.82 4.49 -3.96
N PHE A 122 -1.39 3.47 -3.19
CA PHE A 122 -0.54 2.40 -3.71
C PHE A 122 -1.27 1.61 -4.81
N PHE A 123 -2.54 1.28 -4.59
CA PHE A 123 -3.36 0.59 -5.59
C PHE A 123 -3.68 1.48 -6.80
N ALA A 124 -4.01 2.74 -6.54
CA ALA A 124 -4.31 3.72 -7.57
C ALA A 124 -3.10 3.97 -8.49
N CYS A 125 -1.90 4.06 -7.93
CA CYS A 125 -0.65 4.24 -8.67
C CYS A 125 -0.26 3.02 -9.52
N LEU A 126 -0.69 1.81 -9.14
CA LEU A 126 -0.43 0.58 -9.90
C LEU A 126 -1.43 0.36 -11.05
N THR A 127 -2.65 0.88 -10.91
CA THR A 127 -3.76 0.68 -11.86
C THR A 127 -3.95 1.82 -12.85
N THR A 128 -3.16 2.89 -12.73
CA THR A 128 -3.24 4.04 -13.64
C THR A 128 -2.64 3.73 -15.01
N GLU A 129 -3.25 4.27 -16.06
CA GLU A 129 -2.76 4.16 -17.44
C GLU A 129 -1.44 4.93 -17.64
N TYR A 130 -1.27 6.02 -16.88
CA TYR A 130 -0.04 6.82 -16.89
C TYR A 130 1.02 6.22 -15.97
N LYS A 131 1.57 5.06 -16.35
CA LYS A 131 2.54 4.27 -15.56
C LYS A 131 3.70 5.09 -15.00
N LEU A 132 4.24 6.04 -15.77
CA LEU A 132 5.33 6.91 -15.32
C LEU A 132 4.92 7.80 -14.13
N VAL A 133 3.77 8.47 -14.23
CA VAL A 133 3.26 9.37 -13.19
C VAL A 133 2.83 8.59 -11.96
N GLY A 134 2.12 7.47 -12.15
CA GLY A 134 1.73 6.58 -11.07
C GLY A 134 2.93 6.02 -10.32
N SER A 135 3.93 5.52 -11.04
CA SER A 135 5.14 4.96 -10.42
C SER A 135 5.96 6.01 -9.67
N PHE A 136 6.05 7.24 -10.19
CA PHE A 136 6.75 8.34 -9.52
C PHE A 136 6.06 8.79 -8.23
N MET A 137 4.74 9.05 -8.29
CA MET A 137 3.96 9.44 -7.12
C MET A 137 3.92 8.33 -6.06
N GLY A 138 3.72 7.08 -6.49
CA GLY A 138 3.73 5.91 -5.62
C GLY A 138 5.09 5.70 -4.93
N PHE A 139 6.20 5.86 -5.66
CA PHE A 139 7.55 5.76 -5.13
C PHE A 139 7.84 6.81 -4.05
N ILE A 140 7.53 8.09 -4.33
CA ILE A 140 7.75 9.17 -3.36
C ILE A 140 6.91 8.92 -2.09
N TYR A 141 5.64 8.56 -2.27
CA TYR A 141 4.74 8.35 -1.13
C TYR A 141 5.17 7.17 -0.24
N VAL A 142 5.54 6.03 -0.83
CA VAL A 142 6.02 4.88 -0.03
C VAL A 142 7.39 5.16 0.59
N ALA A 143 8.28 5.88 -0.10
CA ALA A 143 9.60 6.25 0.42
C ALA A 143 9.49 7.14 1.65
N ILE A 144 8.67 8.21 1.59
CA ILE A 144 8.42 9.09 2.74
C ILE A 144 7.90 8.26 3.91
N ARG A 145 6.85 7.45 3.69
CA ARG A 145 6.25 6.67 4.78
C ARG A 145 7.23 5.66 5.38
N PHE A 146 8.02 4.98 4.56
CA PHE A 146 9.03 4.03 5.01
C PHE A 146 10.15 4.70 5.80
N CYS A 147 10.70 5.82 5.32
CA CYS A 147 11.74 6.58 5.99
C CYS A 147 11.29 7.10 7.36
N PHE A 148 10.08 7.65 7.46
CA PHE A 148 9.54 8.14 8.72
C PHE A 148 9.27 7.01 9.73
N LYS A 149 8.69 5.89 9.29
CA LYS A 149 8.50 4.72 10.16
C LYS A 149 9.83 4.19 10.71
N LEU A 150 10.84 4.06 9.84
CA LEU A 150 12.19 3.69 10.27
C LEU A 150 12.79 4.71 11.26
N ALA A 151 12.65 6.01 11.00
CA ALA A 151 13.20 7.05 11.86
C ALA A 151 12.60 7.00 13.28
N ILE A 152 11.29 6.78 13.40
CA ILE A 152 10.60 6.62 14.69
C ILE A 152 11.15 5.39 15.42
N ASP A 153 11.30 4.27 14.73
CA ASP A 153 11.79 3.03 15.34
C ASP A 153 13.26 3.13 15.78
N PHE A 154 14.12 3.80 15.01
CA PHE A 154 15.51 4.03 15.40
C PHE A 154 15.62 4.94 16.63
N GLN A 155 14.78 5.99 16.71
CA GLN A 155 14.76 6.89 17.86
C GLN A 155 14.29 6.17 19.13
N CYS A 156 13.20 5.42 19.05
CA CYS A 156 12.69 4.63 20.18
C CYS A 156 13.65 3.49 20.57
N GLY A 157 14.38 2.92 19.61
CA GLY A 157 15.37 1.88 19.85
C GLY A 157 16.60 2.34 20.64
N HIS A 158 16.98 3.63 20.55
CA HIS A 158 18.12 4.21 21.26
C HIS A 158 17.81 4.57 22.72
N VAL A 159 16.54 4.81 23.07
CA VAL A 159 16.13 5.26 24.42
C VAL A 159 15.89 4.08 25.38
N LEU A 160 15.67 2.87 24.86
CA LEU A 160 15.41 1.66 25.64
C LEU A 160 16.68 0.83 25.88
N GLU A 161 17.62 1.39 26.64
CA GLU A 161 18.84 0.67 27.06
C GLU A 161 18.62 0.03 28.44
N GLY A 162 18.06 -1.19 28.47
CA GLY A 162 17.78 -1.95 29.71
C GLY A 162 17.08 -3.31 29.52
N GLU A 163 16.87 -4.07 30.61
CA GLU A 163 16.41 -5.48 30.66
C GLU A 163 15.03 -5.80 30.02
N THR A 164 14.37 -4.83 29.40
CA THR A 164 13.08 -4.99 28.70
C THR A 164 13.24 -5.53 27.26
N LYS A 165 14.32 -6.26 26.98
CA LYS A 165 14.65 -6.79 25.63
C LYS A 165 13.59 -7.76 25.10
N LYS A 166 12.93 -8.54 25.97
CA LYS A 166 11.93 -9.55 25.55
C LYS A 166 10.63 -8.92 25.03
N VAL A 167 10.10 -7.91 25.71
CA VAL A 167 8.86 -7.21 25.28
C VAL A 167 9.11 -6.45 23.98
N PHE A 168 10.27 -5.81 23.87
CA PHE A 168 10.67 -5.13 22.64
C PHE A 168 10.86 -6.10 21.47
N TYR A 169 11.40 -7.31 21.71
CA TYR A 169 11.51 -8.33 20.66
C TYR A 169 10.15 -8.75 20.11
N VAL A 170 9.15 -8.93 20.98
CA VAL A 170 7.78 -9.31 20.60
C VAL A 170 7.08 -8.18 19.83
N SER A 171 7.16 -6.95 20.31
CA SER A 171 6.62 -5.79 19.58
C SER A 171 7.31 -5.56 18.24
N ARG A 172 8.64 -5.71 18.18
CA ARG A 172 9.41 -5.61 16.93
C ARG A 172 9.03 -6.71 15.95
N LEU A 173 8.84 -7.95 16.41
CA LEU A 173 8.36 -9.07 15.57
C LEU A 173 6.99 -8.79 14.95
N GLY A 174 6.11 -8.07 15.65
CA GLY A 174 4.81 -7.66 15.12
C GLY A 174 4.90 -6.60 14.02
N ILE A 175 5.91 -5.72 14.03
CA ILE A 175 6.01 -4.60 13.06
C ILE A 175 6.88 -4.95 11.84
N VAL A 176 7.83 -5.88 12.00
CA VAL A 176 8.72 -6.37 10.91
C VAL A 176 7.98 -6.77 9.63
N PRO A 177 6.84 -7.51 9.66
CA PRO A 177 6.10 -7.85 8.46
C PRO A 177 5.65 -6.61 7.67
N THR A 178 5.20 -5.55 8.35
CA THR A 178 4.81 -4.29 7.69
C THR A 178 6.00 -3.65 6.97
N TYR A 179 7.19 -3.63 7.59
CA TYR A 179 8.38 -3.10 6.94
C TYR A 179 8.79 -3.90 5.71
N MET A 180 8.75 -5.22 5.81
CA MET A 180 9.06 -6.09 4.67
C MET A 180 8.09 -5.88 3.52
N CYS A 181 6.79 -5.73 3.80
CA CYS A 181 5.79 -5.41 2.79
C CYS A 181 6.02 -4.02 2.18
N LEU A 182 6.27 -2.99 2.99
CA LEU A 182 6.55 -1.63 2.50
C LEU A 182 7.82 -1.57 1.64
N LEU A 183 8.88 -2.26 2.07
CA LEU A 183 10.13 -2.37 1.30
C LEU A 183 9.90 -3.07 -0.04
N PHE A 184 9.13 -4.16 -0.06
CA PHE A 184 8.78 -4.86 -1.29
C PHE A 184 8.01 -3.94 -2.26
N ILE A 185 7.05 -3.15 -1.75
CA ILE A 185 6.29 -2.17 -2.53
C ILE A 185 7.22 -1.07 -3.07
N LEU A 186 8.12 -0.55 -2.23
CA LEU A 186 9.12 0.46 -2.61
C LEU A 186 10.03 -0.03 -3.75
N ILE A 187 10.60 -1.23 -3.62
CA ILE A 187 11.45 -1.84 -4.66
C ILE A 187 10.66 -2.00 -5.95
N ARG A 188 9.41 -2.45 -5.88
CA ARG A 188 8.58 -2.63 -7.08
C ARG A 188 8.32 -1.32 -7.81
N PHE A 189 7.96 -0.25 -7.09
CA PHE A 189 7.78 1.08 -7.69
C PHE A 189 9.10 1.63 -8.25
N ALA A 190 10.23 1.37 -7.59
CA ALA A 190 11.54 1.75 -8.12
C ALA A 190 11.87 1.04 -9.44
N VAL A 191 11.59 -0.28 -9.54
CA VAL A 191 11.81 -1.07 -10.75
C VAL A 191 10.90 -0.60 -11.89
N LEU A 192 9.63 -0.34 -11.62
CA LEU A 192 8.68 0.18 -12.60
C LEU A 192 9.13 1.56 -13.12
N LEU A 193 9.52 2.46 -12.22
CA LEU A 193 10.04 3.78 -12.57
C LEU A 193 11.32 3.67 -13.40
N TYR A 194 12.26 2.83 -12.98
CA TYR A 194 13.50 2.61 -13.71
C TYR A 194 13.22 2.12 -15.13
N PHE A 195 12.33 1.15 -15.31
CA PHE A 195 12.00 0.62 -16.62
C PHE A 195 11.34 1.67 -17.53
N GLU A 196 10.42 2.48 -17.01
CA GLU A 196 9.77 3.55 -17.78
C GLU A 196 10.74 4.68 -18.14
N VAL A 197 11.65 5.06 -17.23
CA VAL A 197 12.72 6.03 -17.51
C VAL A 197 13.67 5.47 -18.57
N ARG A 198 14.09 4.21 -18.45
CA ARG A 198 15.00 3.56 -19.41
C ARG A 198 14.41 3.52 -20.81
N LYS A 199 13.13 3.20 -20.98
CA LYS A 199 12.45 3.25 -22.28
C LYS A 199 12.44 4.64 -22.90
N LYS A 200 12.26 5.68 -22.07
CA LYS A 200 12.17 7.07 -22.53
C LYS A 200 13.53 7.65 -22.90
N TRP A 201 14.58 7.26 -22.19
CA TRP A 201 15.97 7.70 -22.41
C TRP A 201 16.70 6.90 -23.48
N PHE A 202 16.41 5.60 -23.60
CA PHE A 202 16.89 4.76 -24.68
C PHE A 202 15.69 4.31 -25.49
N PRO A 203 15.25 5.10 -26.50
CA PRO A 203 14.40 4.58 -27.56
C PRO A 203 15.28 3.64 -28.40
N PHE A 204 15.63 2.47 -27.85
CA PHE A 204 16.29 1.44 -28.62
C PHE A 204 15.28 0.99 -29.68
N THR A 205 15.64 1.19 -30.94
CA THR A 205 14.92 0.72 -32.12
C THR A 205 14.89 -0.80 -32.10
N SER A 206 14.01 -1.35 -31.29
CA SER A 206 13.57 -2.72 -31.34
C SER A 206 12.09 -2.70 -31.03
N ASP A 207 11.35 -2.46 -32.11
CA ASP A 207 10.09 -3.14 -32.33
C ASP A 207 10.20 -4.59 -31.79
N THR A 208 9.18 -5.08 -31.08
CA THR A 208 9.16 -6.36 -30.33
C THR A 208 9.69 -6.39 -28.89
N ARG A 209 9.14 -5.56 -27.98
CA ARG A 209 8.74 -5.98 -26.60
C ARG A 209 8.04 -4.88 -25.78
N GLY A 210 7.35 -3.95 -26.45
CA GLY A 210 6.42 -3.00 -25.83
C GLY A 210 5.04 -3.60 -25.53
N GLY A 211 4.98 -4.86 -25.08
CA GLY A 211 3.73 -5.59 -24.88
C GLY A 211 3.51 -5.95 -23.42
N SER A 212 3.20 -4.98 -22.57
CA SER A 212 2.45 -5.27 -21.35
C SER A 212 1.68 -4.03 -20.89
N GLU A 213 0.36 -4.12 -21.07
CA GLU A 213 -0.70 -3.21 -20.62
C GLU A 213 -0.99 -1.97 -21.50
N ILE A 214 -1.11 -2.17 -22.80
CA ILE A 214 -2.11 -1.42 -23.58
C ILE A 214 -3.18 -2.45 -23.93
N CYS A 215 -4.39 -2.23 -23.40
CA CYS A 215 -5.66 -2.82 -23.82
C CYS A 215 -5.60 -4.30 -24.25
N ASP A 216 -5.94 -5.20 -23.31
CA ASP A 216 -6.38 -6.58 -23.58
C ASP A 216 -7.46 -6.57 -24.68
N THR A 217 -7.02 -6.57 -25.94
CA THR A 217 -7.83 -6.93 -27.11
C THR A 217 -7.37 -8.28 -27.66
N ARG A 218 -6.54 -9.00 -26.89
CA ARG A 218 -6.36 -10.44 -27.01
C ARG A 218 -6.90 -11.10 -25.75
N LEU A 219 -8.19 -11.41 -25.82
CA LEU A 219 -9.00 -12.14 -24.84
C LEU A 219 -8.56 -13.60 -24.61
N VAL A 220 -7.34 -13.96 -25.02
CA VAL A 220 -6.84 -15.33 -24.95
C VAL A 220 -5.35 -15.26 -24.63
N LYS A 221 -5.01 -15.56 -23.37
CA LYS A 221 -3.60 -15.62 -22.91
C LYS A 221 -3.04 -17.04 -23.08
N GLU A 222 -1.73 -17.15 -23.29
CA GLU A 222 -1.02 -18.44 -23.44
C GLU A 222 -1.39 -19.52 -22.41
N PRO A 223 -1.59 -19.25 -21.11
CA PRO A 223 -2.09 -20.26 -20.16
C PRO A 223 -3.51 -20.75 -20.47
N GLU A 224 -4.38 -19.90 -21.00
CA GLU A 224 -5.74 -20.29 -21.43
C GLU A 224 -5.69 -21.08 -22.74
N ILE A 225 -4.77 -20.76 -23.65
CA ILE A 225 -4.51 -21.57 -24.85
C ILE A 225 -3.96 -22.94 -24.47
N ALA A 226 -3.05 -23.00 -23.50
CA ALA A 226 -2.49 -24.24 -22.98
C ALA A 226 -3.57 -25.08 -22.31
N HIS A 227 -4.43 -24.46 -21.50
CA HIS A 227 -5.56 -25.13 -20.86
C HIS A 227 -6.61 -25.60 -21.87
N VAL A 228 -6.93 -24.79 -22.88
CA VAL A 228 -7.82 -25.18 -23.98
C VAL A 228 -7.19 -26.30 -24.82
N ARG A 229 -5.88 -26.26 -25.10
CA ARG A 229 -5.16 -27.35 -25.78
C ARG A 229 -5.16 -28.64 -24.97
N GLU A 230 -5.08 -28.55 -23.65
CA GLU A 230 -5.17 -29.69 -22.74
C GLU A 230 -6.58 -30.29 -22.72
N LEU A 231 -7.63 -29.46 -22.77
CA LEU A 231 -9.02 -29.91 -22.92
C LEU A 231 -9.27 -30.59 -24.28
N PHE A 232 -8.65 -30.11 -25.36
CA PHE A 232 -8.82 -30.69 -26.69
C PHE A 232 -7.95 -31.91 -26.98
N ASN A 233 -6.86 -32.14 -26.22
CA ASN A 233 -6.00 -33.31 -26.41
C ASN A 233 -5.51 -33.90 -25.08
N PRO A 234 -6.40 -34.55 -24.31
CA PRO A 234 -6.07 -35.19 -23.04
C PRO A 234 -5.24 -36.45 -23.30
N GLY A 235 -3.92 -36.28 -23.48
CA GLY A 235 -3.00 -37.40 -23.72
C GLY A 235 -1.66 -37.09 -24.41
N SER A 236 -1.36 -35.85 -24.82
CA SER A 236 -0.09 -35.56 -25.52
C SER A 236 1.13 -35.30 -24.63
N ILE A 237 1.00 -35.47 -23.31
CA ILE A 237 2.13 -35.48 -22.39
C ILE A 237 2.18 -36.86 -21.74
N SER A 238 2.72 -37.82 -22.49
CA SER A 238 3.30 -39.06 -21.97
C SER A 238 4.66 -39.22 -22.63
#